data_AF-A0A379WCA6-F1
#
_entry.id   AF-A0A379WCA6-F1
#
_cell.length_a   1.000
_cell.length_b   1.000
_cell.length_c   1.000
_cell.angle_alpha   90.00
_cell.angle_beta   90.00
_cell.angle_gamma   90.00
#
_symmetry.space_group_name_H-M   'P 1'
#
loop_
_entity.id
_entity.type
_entity.pdbx_description
1 polymer ?
#
loop_
_entity_poly.entity_id
_entity_poly.type
_entity_poly.pdbx_seq_one_letter_code
_entity_poly.pdbx_strand_id
1 'polypeptide(L)' 'MGPHAKLKLDHLGKEVLESRLPGILELSRTFAHVDPVKEPIPVIPTCHYMMGVFRLK' A
#
# COMPACT_ATOMS: atom_id res chain seq x y z
N MET A 1 10.73 -13.10 -9.33
CA MET A 1 9.95 -12.00 -8.73
C MET A 1 8.65 -11.90 -9.51
N GLY A 2 7.50 -12.19 -8.89
CA GLY A 2 6.20 -12.18 -9.58
C GLY A 2 5.75 -10.77 -10.02
N PRO A 3 4.61 -10.66 -10.74
CA PRO A 3 4.07 -9.37 -11.15
C PRO A 3 3.70 -8.55 -9.91
N HIS A 4 4.29 -7.36 -9.80
CA HIS A 4 4.03 -6.37 -8.76
C HIS A 4 3.76 -5.03 -9.44
N ALA A 5 2.82 -4.26 -8.90
CA ALA A 5 2.55 -2.92 -9.37
C ALA A 5 3.35 -1.91 -8.53
N LYS A 6 3.64 -0.72 -9.09
CA LYS A 6 4.37 0.34 -8.40
C LYS A 6 3.39 1.45 -8.03
N LEU A 7 3.18 1.67 -6.74
CA LEU A 7 2.35 2.77 -6.23
C LEU A 7 3.22 4.02 -6.04
N LYS A 8 2.93 5.08 -6.79
CA LYS A 8 3.66 6.37 -6.73
C LYS A 8 2.86 7.39 -5.94
N LEU A 9 3.49 7.98 -4.93
CA LEU A 9 2.88 8.98 -4.06
C LEU A 9 3.66 10.32 -4.10
N ASP A 10 4.66 10.43 -4.98
CA ASP A 10 5.59 11.56 -5.06
C ASP A 10 4.91 12.91 -5.32
N HIS A 11 3.73 12.90 -5.96
CA HIS A 11 2.97 14.08 -6.36
C HIS A 11 2.17 14.73 -5.21
N LEU A 12 1.91 14.02 -4.12
CA LEU A 12 1.12 14.52 -2.98
C LEU A 12 1.94 15.42 -2.06
N GLY A 13 3.27 15.34 -2.12
CA GLY A 13 4.17 16.07 -1.25
C GLY A 13 4.31 15.46 0.15
N LYS A 14 5.49 15.61 0.73
CA LYS A 14 5.85 15.00 2.03
C LYS A 14 4.91 15.42 3.16
N GLU A 15 4.51 16.69 3.21
CA GLU A 15 3.66 17.24 4.26
C GLU A 15 2.26 16.60 4.29
N VAL A 16 1.68 16.34 3.11
CA VAL A 16 0.37 15.66 3.00
C VAL A 16 0.51 14.20 3.39
N LEU A 17 1.59 13.54 3.00
CA LEU A 17 1.84 12.14 3.37
C LEU A 17 2.02 11.97 4.88
N GLU A 18 2.77 12.85 5.53
CA GLU A 18 2.99 12.79 6.98
C GLU A 18 1.74 13.19 7.79
N SER A 19 0.95 14.15 7.30
CA SER A 19 -0.26 14.61 8.01
C SER A 19 -1.50 13.73 7.78
N ARG A 20 -1.69 13.21 6.57
CA ARG A 20 -2.91 12.45 6.19
C ARG A 20 -2.68 10.94 6.13
N LEU A 21 -1.47 10.49 5.82
CA LEU A 21 -1.16 9.08 5.56
C LEU A 21 0.07 8.58 6.37
N PRO A 22 0.19 8.89 7.68
CA PRO A 22 1.35 8.49 8.47
C PRO A 22 1.51 6.96 8.54
N GLY A 23 0.39 6.23 8.59
CA GLY A 23 0.43 4.76 8.63
C GLY A 23 1.07 4.13 7.40
N ILE A 24 0.85 4.68 6.20
CA ILE A 24 1.45 4.10 4.98
C ILE A 24 2.97 4.34 4.95
N LEU A 25 3.43 5.46 5.49
CA LEU A 25 4.85 5.79 5.60
C LEU A 25 5.56 4.83 6.56
N GLU A 26 4.97 4.60 7.74
CA GLU A 26 5.52 3.68 8.73
C GLU A 26 5.55 2.24 8.21
N LEU A 27 4.44 1.77 7.61
CA LEU A 27 4.36 0.42 7.05
C LEU A 27 5.35 0.22 5.89
N SER A 28 5.47 1.20 4.99
CA SER A 28 6.39 1.09 3.85
C SER A 28 7.85 1.08 4.28
N ARG A 29 8.24 1.89 5.27
CA ARG A 29 9.60 1.90 5.81
C ARG A 29 9.92 0.65 6.61
N THR A 30 8.96 0.15 7.39
CA THR A 30 9.16 -1.00 8.28
C THR A 30 9.14 -2.32 7.53
N PHE A 31 8.19 -2.52 6.62
CA PHE A 31 7.97 -3.80 5.95
C PHE A 31 8.55 -3.87 4.54
N ALA A 32 8.51 -2.77 3.79
CA ALA A 32 9.02 -2.73 2.42
C ALA A 32 10.43 -2.10 2.33
N HIS A 33 10.94 -1.50 3.41
CA HIS A 33 12.20 -0.75 3.44
C HIS A 33 12.32 0.31 2.34
N VAL A 34 11.19 0.88 1.92
CA VAL A 34 11.08 1.88 0.86
C VAL A 34 10.50 3.17 1.44
N ASP A 35 11.03 4.32 1.05
CA ASP A 35 10.48 5.63 1.43
C ASP A 35 9.47 6.12 0.36
N PRO A 36 8.15 6.12 0.64
CA PRO A 36 7.10 6.44 -0.34
C PRO A 36 7.16 7.85 -0.92
N VAL A 37 7.94 8.73 -0.28
CA VAL A 37 8.13 10.13 -0.65
C VAL A 37 9.14 10.27 -1.80
N LYS A 38 10.03 9.30 -1.96
CA LYS A 38 11.14 9.32 -2.93
C LYS A 38 11.08 8.18 -3.93
N GLU A 39 10.54 7.04 -3.49
CA GLU A 39 10.56 5.80 -4.26
C GLU A 39 9.17 5.15 -4.27
N PRO A 40 8.75 4.55 -5.40
CA PRO A 40 7.46 3.89 -5.51
C PRO A 40 7.39 2.61 -4.67
N ILE A 41 6.28 2.43 -3.96
CA ILE A 41 6.04 1.23 -3.15
C ILE A 41 5.69 0.05 -4.07
N PRO A 42 6.41 -1.08 -3.98
CA PRO A 42 6.03 -2.30 -4.69
C PRO A 42 4.81 -2.94 -4.00
N VAL A 43 3.67 -2.97 -4.69
CA VAL A 43 2.42 -3.57 -4.19
C VAL A 43 2.08 -4.83 -4.96
N ILE A 44 1.50 -5.79 -4.25
CA ILE A 44 1.00 -7.04 -4.82
C ILE A 44 -0.50 -7.15 -4.54
N PRO A 45 -1.31 -7.59 -5.51
CA PRO A 45 -2.72 -7.85 -5.27
C PRO A 45 -2.85 -9.04 -4.30
N THR A 46 -3.46 -8.80 -3.15
CA THR A 46 -3.75 -9.82 -2.14
C THR A 46 -5.25 -9.94 -1.95
N CYS A 47 -5.70 -11.12 -1.51
CA CYS A 47 -7.11 -11.31 -1.18
C CYS A 47 -7.43 -10.55 0.11
N HIS A 48 -8.25 -9.49 0.02
CA HIS A 48 -8.64 -8.69 1.18
C HIS A 48 -9.93 -9.20 1.85
N TYR A 49 -10.85 -9.74 1.05
CA TYR A 49 -12.14 -10.21 1.53
C TYR A 49 -12.59 -11.43 0.74
N MET A 50 -13.13 -12.44 1.44
CA MET A 50 -13.75 -13.60 0.83
C MET A 50 -15.26 -13.50 1.03
N MET A 51 -15.98 -13.13 -0.02
CA MET A 51 -17.45 -13.09 -0.02
C MET A 51 -17.97 -14.52 -0.01
N GLY A 52 -18.02 -15.14 1.17
CA GLY A 52 -18.63 -16.45 1.37
C GLY A 52 -20.15 -16.33 1.30
N VAL A 53 -20.77 -17.11 0.42
CA VAL A 53 -22.22 -17.30 0.41
C VAL A 53 -22.52 -18.69 0.96
N PHE A 54 -22.97 -18.76 2.21
CA PHE A 54 -23.69 -19.96 2.65
C PHE A 54 -25.06 -19.89 1.98
N ARG A 55 -25.31 -20.78 1.01
CA ARG A 55 -26.62 -20.93 0.39
C ARG A 55 -27.57 -21.51 1.44
N LEU A 56 -28.36 -20.67 2.08
CA LEU A 56 -29.50 -21.12 2.89
C LEU A 56 -30.48 -21.84 1.94
N LYS A 57 -30.79 -23.09 2.26
CA LYS A 57 -31.84 -23.89 1.64
C LYS A 57 -33.17 -23.60 2.33
#